data_AF-A0A090RWB3-F1
#
_entry.id   AF-A0A090RWB3-F1
#
_cell.length_a   1.000
_cell.length_b   1.000
_cell.length_c   1.000
_cell.angle_alpha   90.00
_cell.angle_beta   90.00
_cell.angle_gamma   90.00
#
_symmetry.space_group_name_H-M   'P 1'
#
loop_
_entity.id
_entity.type
_entity.pdbx_description
1 polymer ?
#
loop_
_entity_poly.entity_id
_entity_poly.type
_entity_poly.pdbx_seq_one_letter_code
_entity_poly.pdbx_strand_id
1 'polypeptide(L)'
;MVSRNAELGIEGVDTVTSLDEALLLVSDVEEAMIIGGGSFYTHCLPMARKLYLTYINAEIDGDTQFPEWGEGWKQTHSEHYSSDEKNAYDMEFVILER
;
A
#
# COMPACT_ATOMS: atom_id res chain seq x y z
N MET A 1 8.56 -6.85 -8.48
CA MET A 1 7.21 -7.41 -8.74
C MET A 1 7.14 -8.84 -8.23
N VAL A 2 6.11 -9.17 -7.46
CA VAL A 2 5.85 -10.54 -7.01
C VAL A 2 4.85 -11.20 -7.96
N SER A 3 5.22 -12.35 -8.54
CA SER A 3 4.40 -13.06 -9.51
C SER A 3 4.55 -14.57 -9.38
N ARG A 4 3.47 -15.32 -9.54
CA ARG A 4 3.52 -16.80 -9.60
C ARG A 4 4.15 -17.33 -10.90
N ASN A 5 4.34 -16.47 -11.91
CA ASN A 5 5.02 -16.84 -13.15
C ASN A 5 6.53 -16.62 -12.99
N ALA A 6 7.28 -17.71 -12.83
CA ALA A 6 8.74 -17.68 -12.68
C ALA A 6 9.48 -17.22 -13.95
N GLU A 7 8.83 -17.23 -15.12
CA GLU A 7 9.41 -16.78 -16.39
C GLU A 7 9.14 -15.30 -16.66
N LEU A 8 8.41 -14.61 -15.77
CA LEU A 8 8.12 -13.20 -15.92
C LEU A 8 9.41 -12.39 -15.75
N GLY A 9 9.88 -11.76 -16.82
CA GLY A 9 10.92 -10.75 -16.80
C GLY A 9 10.35 -9.42 -17.29
N ILE A 10 10.60 -8.35 -16.55
CA ILE A 10 10.23 -6.98 -16.92
C ILE A 10 11.50 -6.14 -16.84
N GLU A 11 11.85 -5.46 -17.95
CA GLU A 11 13.04 -4.62 -18.00
C GLU A 11 12.97 -3.53 -16.92
N GLY A 12 14.03 -3.42 -16.11
CA GLY A 12 14.12 -2.46 -15.02
C GLY A 12 13.33 -2.82 -13.75
N VAL A 13 12.78 -4.04 -13.64
CA VAL A 13 12.02 -4.48 -12.46
C VAL A 13 12.54 -5.84 -11.99
N ASP A 14 12.94 -5.91 -10.73
CA ASP A 14 13.25 -7.20 -10.09
C ASP A 14 11.96 -8.02 -9.92
N THR A 15 11.94 -9.22 -10.48
CA THR A 15 10.80 -10.15 -10.45
C THR A 15 11.10 -11.34 -9.55
N VAL A 16 10.20 -11.64 -8.63
CA VAL A 16 10.34 -12.74 -7.66
C VAL A 16 9.02 -13.51 -7.54
N THR A 17 9.10 -14.72 -6.98
CA THR A 17 7.95 -15.64 -6.91
C THR A 17 7.23 -15.65 -5.57
N SER A 18 7.79 -14.99 -4.56
CA SER A 18 7.22 -14.92 -3.21
C SER A 18 7.45 -13.56 -2.54
N LEU A 19 6.68 -13.29 -1.49
CA LEU A 19 6.88 -12.13 -0.62
C LEU A 19 8.23 -12.20 0.10
N ASP A 20 8.63 -13.38 0.57
CA ASP A 20 9.89 -13.57 1.29
C ASP A 20 11.10 -13.23 0.40
N GLU A 21 11.09 -13.66 -0.86
CA GLU A 21 12.11 -13.27 -1.85
C GLU A 21 12.12 -11.75 -2.06
N ALA A 22 10.95 -11.11 -2.13
CA ALA A 22 10.86 -9.65 -2.28
C ALA A 22 11.48 -8.94 -1.08
N LEU A 23 11.22 -9.41 0.14
CA LEU A 23 11.75 -8.82 1.37
C LEU A 23 13.26 -9.00 1.48
N LEU A 24 13.82 -10.10 0.98
CA LEU A 24 15.27 -10.31 0.92
C LEU A 24 15.97 -9.32 -0.03
N LEU A 25 15.35 -8.97 -1.16
CA LEU A 25 15.91 -7.99 -2.09
C LEU A 25 16.03 -6.58 -1.49
N VAL A 26 15.20 -6.29 -0.49
CA VAL A 26 15.12 -4.97 0.16
C VAL A 26 15.50 -5.05 1.64
N SER A 27 16.32 -6.02 2.05
CA SER A 27 16.70 -6.19 3.47
C SER A 27 17.50 -5.02 4.04
N ASP A 28 18.17 -4.27 3.17
CA ASP A 28 19.16 -3.25 3.55
C ASP A 28 18.59 -1.81 3.45
N VAL A 29 17.29 -1.66 3.20
CA VAL A 29 16.62 -0.34 3.19
C VAL A 29 15.93 -0.07 4.52
N GLU A 30 15.79 1.22 4.85
CA GLU A 30 15.10 1.64 6.07
C GLU A 30 13.59 1.35 6.01
N GLU A 31 12.98 1.49 4.84
CA GLU A 31 11.55 1.29 4.64
C GLU A 31 11.26 0.69 3.25
N ALA A 32 10.52 -0.42 3.25
CA ALA A 32 9.98 -1.04 2.05
C ALA A 32 8.47 -0.80 1.98
N MET A 33 8.00 -0.32 0.83
CA MET A 33 6.58 0.04 0.64
C MET A 33 5.85 -1.01 -0.19
N ILE A 34 4.72 -1.48 0.34
CA ILE A 34 3.78 -2.32 -0.41
C ILE A 34 2.73 -1.41 -1.05
N ILE A 35 2.70 -1.41 -2.39
CA ILE A 35 1.82 -0.53 -3.17
C ILE A 35 0.63 -1.25 -3.84
N GLY A 36 0.33 -2.48 -3.40
CA GLY A 36 -0.88 -3.22 -3.79
C GLY A 36 -0.63 -4.40 -4.72
N GLY A 37 -1.69 -5.07 -5.24
CA GLY A 37 -3.12 -4.75 -5.08
C GLY A 37 -3.84 -5.42 -3.90
N GLY A 38 -5.19 -5.40 -3.92
CA GLY A 38 -6.09 -5.80 -2.81
C GLY A 38 -5.71 -7.08 -2.08
N SER A 39 -5.64 -8.21 -2.79
CA SER A 39 -5.29 -9.51 -2.17
C SER A 39 -3.86 -9.56 -1.62
N PHE A 40 -2.94 -8.76 -2.17
CA PHE A 40 -1.57 -8.69 -1.71
C PHE A 40 -1.45 -7.92 -0.39
N TYR A 41 -2.24 -6.85 -0.22
CA TYR A 41 -2.34 -6.14 1.06
C TYR A 41 -2.71 -7.08 2.20
N THR A 42 -3.70 -7.96 2.02
CA THR A 42 -4.13 -8.91 3.06
C THR A 42 -2.99 -9.78 3.58
N HIS A 43 -2.08 -10.21 2.70
CA HIS A 43 -0.94 -11.04 3.09
C HIS A 43 0.18 -10.24 3.78
N CYS A 44 0.35 -8.97 3.39
CA CYS A 44 1.43 -8.12 3.91
C CYS A 44 1.05 -7.39 5.22
N LEU A 45 -0.24 -7.14 5.44
CA LEU A 45 -0.77 -6.33 6.54
C LEU A 45 -0.33 -6.82 7.94
N PRO A 46 -0.26 -8.12 8.24
CA PRO A 46 0.24 -8.59 9.54
C PRO A 46 1.66 -8.12 9.85
N MET A 47 2.49 -7.97 8.82
CA MET A 47 3.91 -7.55 8.92
C MET A 47 4.10 -6.04 8.86
N ALA A 48 3.07 -5.29 8.46
CA ALA A 48 3.15 -3.84 8.32
C ALA A 48 3.39 -3.15 9.67
N ARG A 49 4.24 -2.13 9.64
CA ARG A 49 4.50 -1.24 10.79
C ARG A 49 3.91 0.15 10.60
N LYS A 50 3.70 0.56 9.35
CA LYS A 50 3.10 1.84 8.96
C LYS A 50 2.05 1.62 7.88
N LEU A 51 1.00 2.43 7.92
CA LEU A 51 0.04 2.58 6.84
C LEU A 51 0.04 4.03 6.38
N TYR A 52 0.30 4.22 5.08
CA TYR A 52 0.17 5.49 4.39
C TYR A 52 -1.16 5.47 3.64
N LEU A 53 -2.17 6.14 4.20
CA LEU A 53 -3.55 6.07 3.72
C LEU A 53 -3.94 7.42 3.11
N THR A 54 -4.62 7.38 1.97
CA THR A 54 -5.28 8.55 1.39
C THR A 54 -6.78 8.28 1.36
N TYR A 55 -7.53 8.99 2.18
CA TYR A 55 -8.98 8.94 2.20
C TYR A 55 -9.50 9.97 1.20
N ILE A 56 -10.06 9.50 0.08
CA ILE A 56 -10.72 10.35 -0.90
C ILE A 56 -12.18 10.47 -0.50
N ASN A 57 -12.69 11.69 -0.32
CA ASN A 57 -14.07 11.94 0.07
C ASN A 57 -15.01 11.83 -1.15
N ALA A 58 -15.21 10.59 -1.61
CA ALA A 58 -16.04 10.27 -2.77
C ALA A 58 -16.69 8.89 -2.61
N GLU A 59 -17.89 8.73 -3.18
CA GLU A 59 -18.54 7.44 -3.37
C GLU A 59 -18.35 7.00 -4.82
N ILE A 60 -17.60 5.93 -5.04
CA ILE A 60 -17.20 5.45 -6.37
C ILE A 60 -17.40 3.92 -6.42
N ASP A 61 -17.99 3.44 -7.51
CA ASP A 61 -18.09 2.00 -7.77
C ASP A 61 -16.71 1.39 -8.02
N GLY A 62 -16.41 0.27 -7.35
CA GLY A 62 -15.14 -0.44 -7.48
C GLY A 62 -15.28 -1.93 -7.23
N ASP A 63 -14.34 -2.71 -7.75
CA ASP A 63 -14.32 -4.17 -7.64
C ASP A 63 -13.32 -4.71 -6.60
N THR A 64 -12.54 -3.81 -6.01
CA THR A 64 -11.44 -4.12 -5.09
C THR A 64 -11.52 -3.22 -3.87
N GLN A 65 -11.27 -3.79 -2.70
CA GLN A 65 -11.32 -3.09 -1.41
C GLN A 65 -9.99 -3.26 -0.68
N PHE A 66 -9.61 -2.24 0.10
CA PHE A 66 -8.51 -2.38 1.05
C PHE A 66 -8.97 -3.26 2.23
N PRO A 67 -8.15 -4.22 2.71
CA PRO A 67 -8.56 -5.11 3.80
C PRO A 67 -8.77 -4.37 5.12
N GLU A 68 -9.61 -4.91 6.00
CA GLU A 68 -9.68 -4.43 7.39
C GLU A 68 -8.32 -4.64 8.09
N TRP A 69 -7.83 -3.61 8.79
CA TRP A 69 -6.51 -3.62 9.44
C TRP A 69 -6.54 -3.70 10.98
N GLY A 70 -7.74 -3.79 11.56
CA GLY A 70 -7.94 -4.01 12.99
C GLY A 70 -7.53 -2.85 13.89
N GLU A 71 -7.37 -3.16 15.19
CA GLU A 71 -7.01 -2.20 16.24
C GLU A 71 -5.48 -2.12 16.47
N GLY A 72 -5.04 -1.21 17.33
CA GLY A 72 -3.64 -1.08 17.73
C GLY A 72 -2.80 -0.14 16.86
N TRP A 73 -3.42 0.53 15.91
CA TRP A 73 -2.80 1.58 15.10
C TRP A 73 -2.96 2.94 15.77
N LYS A 74 -1.91 3.75 15.72
CA LYS A 74 -1.92 5.14 16.18
C LYS A 74 -1.73 6.08 15.00
N GLN A 75 -2.64 7.03 14.84
CA GLN A 75 -2.44 8.13 13.90
C GLN A 75 -1.31 9.03 14.37
N THR A 76 -0.27 9.15 13.55
CA THR A 76 0.91 10.01 13.81
C THR A 76 0.90 11.26 12.95
N HIS A 77 0.18 11.24 11.84
CA HIS A 77 0.04 12.37 10.92
C HIS A 77 -1.35 12.37 10.28
N SER A 78 -1.90 13.56 10.05
CA SER A 78 -3.06 13.81 9.19
C SER A 78 -2.89 15.17 8.53
N GLU A 79 -3.20 15.22 7.24
CA GLU A 79 -3.23 16.44 6.45
C GLU A 79 -4.43 16.43 5.50
N HIS A 80 -5.23 17.50 5.57
CA HIS A 80 -6.42 17.65 4.74
C HIS A 80 -6.14 18.53 3.53
N TYR A 81 -6.69 18.13 2.39
CA TYR A 81 -6.60 18.85 1.12
C TYR A 81 -8.00 19.04 0.55
N SER A 82 -8.39 20.29 0.33
CA SER A 82 -9.64 20.60 -0.38
C SER A 82 -9.47 20.37 -1.87
N SER A 83 -10.56 19.99 -2.53
CA SER A 83 -10.68 19.89 -3.98
C SER A 83 -10.34 21.21 -4.69
N ASP A 84 -9.84 21.08 -5.93
CA ASP A 84 -9.50 22.19 -6.81
C ASP A 84 -9.74 21.84 -8.29
N GLU A 85 -9.32 22.71 -9.21
CA GLU A 85 -9.52 22.50 -10.67
C GLU A 85 -8.84 21.23 -11.21
N LYS A 86 -7.82 20.69 -10.51
CA LYS A 86 -7.07 19.49 -10.92
C LYS A 86 -7.47 18.26 -10.10
N ASN A 87 -8.13 18.42 -8.96
CA ASN A 87 -8.48 17.37 -8.02
C ASN A 87 -9.96 17.51 -7.61
N ALA A 88 -10.82 16.64 -8.14
CA ALA A 88 -12.27 16.78 -8.03
C ALA A 88 -12.86 16.52 -6.62
N TYR A 89 -12.09 15.93 -5.71
CA TYR A 89 -12.57 15.50 -4.41
C TYR A 89 -11.63 15.98 -3.31
N ASP A 90 -12.21 16.31 -2.16
CA ASP A 90 -11.43 16.52 -0.95
C ASP A 90 -10.74 15.21 -0.56
N MET A 91 -9.54 15.31 0.00
CA MET A 91 -8.83 14.14 0.51
C MET A 91 -8.17 14.42 1.86
N GLU A 92 -7.95 13.34 2.61
CA GLU A 92 -7.15 13.36 3.82
C GLU A 92 -6.03 12.34 3.70
N PHE A 93 -4.79 12.80 3.86
CA PHE A 93 -3.62 11.94 3.94
C PHE A 93 -3.32 11.62 5.41
N VAL A 94 -3.26 10.34 5.75
CA VAL A 94 -3.12 9.86 7.12
C VAL A 94 -1.96 8.87 7.20
N ILE A 95 -1.11 9.03 8.21
CA ILE A 95 -0.09 8.02 8.57
C ILE A 95 -0.49 7.38 9.88
N LEU A 96 -0.60 6.05 9.86
CA LEU A 96 -0.82 5.23 11.05
C LEU A 96 0.45 4.41 11.33
N GLU A 97 0.84 4.30 12.60
CA GLU A 97 1.98 3.48 13.03
C GLU A 97 1.61 2.50 14.15
N ARG A 98 2.36 1.38 14.24
CA ARG A 98 2.24 0.34 15.25
C ARG A 98 3.61 -0.08 15.83
#